data_AF-A0A1D3JGN6-F1
#
_entry.id   AF-A0A1D3JGN6-F1
#
_cell.length_a   1.000
_cell.length_b   1.000
_cell.length_c   1.000
_cell.angle_alpha   90.00
_cell.angle_beta   90.00
_cell.angle_gamma   90.00
#
_symmetry.space_group_name_H-M   'P 1'
#
loop_
_entity.id
_entity.type
_entity.pdbx_description
1 polymer ?
#
loop_
_entity_poly.entity_id
_entity_poly.type
_entity_poly.pdbx_seq_one_letter_code
_entity_poly.pdbx_strand_id
1 'polypeptide(L)'
;MKEIDVSELPSVKFVEELKSKIDYDTVNSFVKNITADDEISAWITKFKSNIEEYFNNLPEKTSRSRDKYCRDFYYLTFDILKKIGSLRENPMSTHILRENVKDIRDKYYGYNPNLICNGKYKYLKYEEKQLYYFCEDIDFIKEKVTDIEVSNQCQSIIDEISRRKVKLIEKKNFFERGGKTTQITDKCNNKILDETFPFFECKSNDKRESVFSADMESDKHAGSHQLEKGVGDHLASPSGEFIKEEQVSFANPEGRTNNVSPINDIISVSIPILVVCVFSFLIYNFTPFGSKLQKFLKRKSDIRVNQGDHPISPLLADTSNYEDIYSDNVQYNISYQNV
;
A
#
# COMPACT_ATOMS: atom_id res chain seq x y z
N MET A 1 -10.30 -28.18 20.97
CA MET A 1 -9.85 -26.77 20.90
C MET A 1 -9.38 -26.53 19.47
N LYS A 2 -9.76 -25.42 18.81
CA LYS A 2 -9.29 -25.15 17.45
C LYS A 2 -7.79 -24.82 17.54
N GLU A 3 -6.96 -25.53 16.76
CA GLU A 3 -5.52 -25.30 16.69
C GLU A 3 -5.28 -23.90 16.09
N ILE A 4 -4.43 -23.10 16.75
CA ILE A 4 -4.04 -21.78 16.27
C ILE A 4 -2.76 -21.95 15.45
N ASP A 5 -2.84 -21.58 14.17
CA ASP A 5 -1.73 -21.62 13.23
C ASP A 5 -1.51 -20.23 12.57
N VAL A 6 -0.60 -20.17 11.60
CA VAL A 6 -0.32 -18.93 10.84
C VAL A 6 -1.54 -18.42 10.06
N SER A 7 -2.42 -19.31 9.61
CA SER A 7 -3.63 -18.94 8.85
C SER A 7 -4.68 -18.26 9.73
N GLU A 8 -4.67 -18.54 11.03
CA GLU A 8 -5.56 -17.90 12.01
C GLU A 8 -5.10 -16.50 12.44
N LEU A 9 -3.88 -16.08 12.07
CA LEU A 9 -3.40 -14.71 12.34
C LEU A 9 -4.33 -13.68 11.68
N PRO A 10 -4.71 -12.59 12.39
CA PRO A 10 -5.64 -11.60 11.87
C PRO A 10 -5.24 -10.99 10.53
N SER A 11 -3.95 -10.77 10.29
CA SER A 11 -3.46 -10.22 9.01
C SER A 11 -3.57 -11.18 7.83
N VAL A 12 -3.69 -12.48 8.08
CA VAL A 12 -3.83 -13.53 7.06
C VAL A 12 -5.29 -13.86 6.86
N LYS A 13 -5.95 -14.31 7.94
CA LYS A 13 -7.33 -14.82 7.92
C LYS A 13 -8.31 -13.89 7.22
N PHE A 14 -8.33 -12.62 7.63
CA PHE A 14 -9.31 -11.65 7.15
C PHE A 14 -9.04 -11.23 5.71
N VAL A 15 -7.76 -11.13 5.34
CA VAL A 15 -7.34 -10.78 3.98
C VAL A 15 -7.70 -11.91 3.03
N GLU A 16 -7.44 -13.16 3.39
CA GLU A 16 -7.78 -14.31 2.55
C GLU A 16 -9.29 -14.54 2.44
N GLU A 17 -10.04 -14.34 3.53
CA GLU A 17 -11.52 -14.34 3.49
C GLU A 17 -12.04 -13.30 2.49
N LEU A 18 -11.55 -12.06 2.57
CA LEU A 18 -11.97 -11.00 1.68
C LEU A 18 -11.55 -11.27 0.23
N LYS A 19 -10.31 -11.71 -0.01
CA LYS A 19 -9.81 -12.07 -1.35
C LYS A 19 -10.68 -13.14 -2.01
N SER A 20 -11.02 -14.19 -1.27
CA SER A 20 -11.89 -15.25 -1.74
C SER A 20 -13.26 -14.71 -2.15
N LYS A 21 -13.85 -13.85 -1.32
CA LYS A 21 -15.16 -13.24 -1.60
C LYS A 21 -15.13 -12.34 -2.84
N ILE A 22 -14.06 -11.62 -3.08
CA ILE A 22 -13.99 -10.66 -4.20
C ILE A 22 -13.40 -11.23 -5.48
N ASP A 23 -13.08 -12.53 -5.52
CA ASP A 23 -12.43 -13.17 -6.67
C ASP A 23 -11.11 -12.45 -7.04
N TYR A 24 -10.26 -12.25 -6.03
CA TYR A 24 -9.01 -11.51 -6.20
C TYR A 24 -8.03 -12.20 -7.15
N ASP A 25 -8.02 -13.53 -7.20
CA ASP A 25 -7.10 -14.28 -8.05
C ASP A 25 -7.34 -13.98 -9.54
N THR A 26 -8.59 -13.75 -9.93
CA THR A 26 -8.93 -13.32 -11.30
C THR A 26 -8.24 -12.00 -11.65
N VAL A 27 -8.39 -10.95 -10.83
CA VAL A 27 -7.74 -9.66 -11.13
C VAL A 27 -6.21 -9.74 -11.06
N ASN A 28 -5.68 -10.58 -10.17
CA ASN A 28 -4.23 -10.80 -10.07
C ASN A 28 -3.68 -11.50 -11.31
N SER A 29 -4.46 -12.39 -11.93
CA SER A 29 -4.09 -13.13 -13.15
C SER A 29 -4.07 -12.27 -14.42
N PHE A 30 -4.71 -11.09 -14.42
CA PHE A 30 -4.76 -10.23 -15.59
C PHE A 30 -3.36 -9.84 -16.10
N VAL A 31 -3.17 -9.91 -17.41
CA VAL A 31 -1.88 -9.71 -18.06
C VAL A 31 -1.88 -8.39 -18.83
N LYS A 32 -0.81 -7.62 -18.65
CA LYS A 32 -0.62 -6.31 -19.28
C LYS A 32 -0.73 -6.44 -20.80
N ASN A 33 -1.52 -5.55 -21.42
CA ASN A 33 -1.78 -5.49 -22.86
C ASN A 33 -2.39 -6.77 -23.48
N ILE A 34 -2.84 -7.75 -22.68
CA ILE A 34 -3.43 -9.01 -23.18
C ILE A 34 -4.88 -9.17 -22.74
N THR A 35 -5.15 -9.13 -21.43
CA THR A 35 -6.52 -9.22 -20.88
C THR A 35 -7.36 -8.11 -21.51
N ALA A 36 -8.56 -8.40 -22.00
CA ALA A 36 -9.40 -7.42 -22.69
C ALA A 36 -10.16 -6.48 -21.71
N ASP A 37 -10.56 -5.29 -22.17
CA ASP A 37 -11.22 -4.28 -21.31
C ASP A 37 -12.61 -4.74 -20.82
N ASP A 38 -13.30 -5.56 -21.61
CA ASP A 38 -14.59 -6.18 -21.27
C ASP A 38 -14.44 -7.24 -20.17
N GLU A 39 -13.38 -8.04 -20.19
CA GLU A 39 -13.05 -8.98 -19.11
C GLU A 39 -12.81 -8.25 -17.78
N ILE A 40 -12.04 -7.16 -17.81
CA ILE A 40 -11.79 -6.33 -16.61
C ILE A 40 -13.10 -5.70 -16.13
N SER A 41 -13.92 -5.20 -17.04
CA SER A 41 -15.21 -4.56 -16.71
C SER A 41 -16.22 -5.56 -16.13
N ALA A 42 -16.25 -6.80 -16.66
CA ALA A 42 -17.05 -7.88 -16.12
C ALA A 42 -16.61 -8.24 -14.69
N TRP A 43 -15.30 -8.33 -14.45
CA TRP A 43 -14.78 -8.53 -13.11
C TRP A 43 -15.13 -7.37 -12.16
N ILE A 44 -15.04 -6.10 -12.59
CA ILE A 44 -15.45 -4.95 -11.76
C ILE A 44 -16.93 -5.02 -11.38
N THR A 45 -17.78 -5.48 -12.31
CA THR A 45 -19.21 -5.67 -12.06
C THR A 45 -19.44 -6.73 -10.99
N LYS A 46 -18.75 -7.87 -11.08
CA LYS A 46 -18.78 -8.93 -10.06
C LYS A 46 -18.20 -8.45 -8.72
N PHE A 47 -17.09 -7.72 -8.74
CA PHE A 47 -16.46 -7.12 -7.57
C PHE A 47 -17.45 -6.24 -6.79
N LYS A 48 -18.24 -5.41 -7.48
CA LYS A 48 -19.30 -4.60 -6.87
C LYS A 48 -20.31 -5.47 -6.12
N SER A 49 -20.90 -6.46 -6.79
CA SER A 49 -21.91 -7.33 -6.19
C SER A 49 -21.38 -8.12 -5.00
N ASN A 50 -20.15 -8.64 -5.11
CA ASN A 50 -19.52 -9.42 -4.05
C ASN A 50 -19.22 -8.58 -2.81
N ILE A 51 -18.79 -7.32 -3.00
CA ILE A 51 -18.55 -6.39 -1.90
C ILE A 51 -19.86 -5.95 -1.24
N GLU A 52 -20.93 -5.72 -2.00
CA GLU A 52 -22.28 -5.46 -1.45
C GLU A 52 -22.74 -6.64 -0.58
N GLU A 53 -22.62 -7.87 -1.06
CA GLU A 53 -22.98 -9.07 -0.30
C GLU A 53 -22.10 -9.24 0.95
N TYR A 54 -20.78 -9.07 0.82
CA TYR A 54 -19.83 -9.21 1.91
C TYR A 54 -20.16 -8.29 3.08
N PHE A 55 -20.40 -7.01 2.79
CA PHE A 55 -20.66 -6.01 3.81
C PHE A 55 -22.07 -6.13 4.43
N ASN A 56 -23.07 -6.57 3.67
CA ASN A 56 -24.43 -6.80 4.17
C ASN A 56 -24.50 -7.99 5.14
N ASN A 57 -23.62 -8.97 4.97
CA ASN A 57 -23.57 -10.19 5.78
C ASN A 57 -22.50 -10.14 6.89
N LEU A 58 -21.89 -8.98 7.14
CA LEU A 58 -21.00 -8.84 8.29
C LEU A 58 -21.81 -9.08 9.56
N PRO A 59 -21.39 -10.00 10.44
CA PRO A 59 -22.08 -10.20 11.72
C PRO A 59 -22.08 -8.88 12.50
N GLU A 60 -23.04 -8.68 13.40
CA GLU A 60 -22.99 -7.60 14.38
C GLU A 60 -21.75 -7.78 15.26
N LYS A 61 -20.62 -7.23 14.80
CA LYS A 61 -19.34 -7.35 15.46
C LYS A 61 -18.96 -6.03 16.13
N THR A 62 -18.07 -6.15 17.11
CA THR A 62 -17.50 -5.01 17.87
C THR A 62 -16.89 -3.96 16.93
N SER A 63 -16.86 -2.70 17.37
CA SER A 63 -16.24 -1.60 16.63
C SER A 63 -14.81 -1.92 16.16
N ARG A 64 -14.01 -2.61 16.99
CA ARG A 64 -12.64 -3.02 16.68
C ARG A 64 -12.55 -3.93 15.45
N SER A 65 -13.46 -4.89 15.33
CA SER A 65 -13.48 -5.79 14.17
C SER A 65 -13.93 -5.08 12.89
N ARG A 66 -14.90 -4.16 12.99
CA ARG A 66 -15.36 -3.34 11.86
C ARG A 66 -14.24 -2.46 11.32
N ASP A 67 -13.50 -1.83 12.22
CA ASP A 67 -12.33 -1.02 11.88
C ASP A 67 -11.27 -1.83 11.13
N LYS A 68 -11.04 -3.09 11.53
CA LYS A 68 -10.14 -4.01 10.83
C LYS A 68 -10.62 -4.29 9.40
N TYR A 69 -11.88 -4.70 9.22
CA TYR A 69 -12.45 -4.95 7.89
C TYR A 69 -12.29 -3.76 6.95
N CYS A 70 -12.51 -2.55 7.46
CA CYS A 70 -12.37 -1.32 6.69
C CYS A 70 -10.92 -1.02 6.28
N ARG A 71 -9.94 -1.34 7.14
CA ARG A 71 -8.51 -1.17 6.80
C ARG A 71 -8.06 -2.23 5.80
N ASP A 72 -8.46 -3.48 6.00
CA ASP A 72 -8.15 -4.58 5.07
C ASP A 72 -8.75 -4.35 3.69
N PHE A 73 -10.02 -3.93 3.63
CA PHE A 73 -10.67 -3.55 2.38
C PHE A 73 -9.96 -2.38 1.69
N TYR A 74 -9.51 -1.38 2.45
CA TYR A 74 -8.76 -0.25 1.88
C TYR A 74 -7.45 -0.71 1.23
N TYR A 75 -6.66 -1.50 1.96
CA TYR A 75 -5.38 -1.97 1.46
C TYR A 75 -5.53 -2.91 0.26
N LEU A 76 -6.53 -3.80 0.28
CA LEU A 76 -6.79 -4.70 -0.82
C LEU A 76 -7.27 -3.95 -2.07
N THR A 77 -8.16 -2.97 -1.91
CA THR A 77 -8.59 -2.13 -3.04
C THR A 77 -7.47 -1.25 -3.58
N PHE A 78 -6.54 -0.82 -2.74
CA PHE A 78 -5.32 -0.16 -3.22
C PHE A 78 -4.48 -1.08 -4.12
N ASP A 79 -4.31 -2.35 -3.73
CA ASP A 79 -3.59 -3.34 -4.54
C ASP A 79 -4.29 -3.58 -5.89
N ILE A 80 -5.61 -3.68 -5.89
CA ILE A 80 -6.44 -3.81 -7.10
C ILE A 80 -6.27 -2.60 -8.02
N LEU A 81 -6.38 -1.38 -7.48
CA LEU A 81 -6.21 -0.14 -8.24
C LEU A 81 -4.82 -0.04 -8.88
N LYS A 82 -3.78 -0.50 -8.17
CA LYS A 82 -2.41 -0.57 -8.69
C LYS A 82 -2.29 -1.61 -9.80
N LYS A 83 -2.87 -2.80 -9.61
CA LYS A 83 -2.89 -3.86 -10.63
C LYS A 83 -3.58 -3.38 -11.91
N ILE A 84 -4.81 -2.86 -11.82
CA ILE A 84 -5.54 -2.29 -12.96
C ILE A 84 -4.73 -1.18 -13.62
N GLY A 85 -4.14 -0.30 -12.80
CA GLY A 85 -3.24 0.77 -13.24
C GLY A 85 -2.05 0.33 -14.09
N SER A 86 -1.63 -0.92 -13.96
CA SER A 86 -0.49 -1.50 -14.69
C SER A 86 -0.88 -2.27 -15.96
N LEU A 87 -2.18 -2.47 -16.22
CA LEU A 87 -2.65 -3.33 -17.31
C LEU A 87 -2.53 -2.73 -18.70
N ARG A 88 -2.38 -1.40 -18.81
CA ARG A 88 -2.23 -0.69 -20.08
C ARG A 88 -1.18 0.40 -19.98
N GLU A 89 -0.72 0.83 -21.15
CA GLU A 89 0.07 2.04 -21.31
C GLU A 89 -0.81 3.27 -21.57
N ASN A 90 -2.00 3.06 -22.15
CA ASN A 90 -2.96 4.14 -22.35
C ASN A 90 -3.53 4.59 -20.98
N PRO A 91 -3.29 5.85 -20.58
CA PRO A 91 -3.73 6.35 -19.29
C PRO A 91 -5.25 6.51 -19.19
N MET A 92 -5.97 6.73 -20.31
CA MET A 92 -7.39 7.09 -20.28
C MET A 92 -8.31 5.88 -19.97
N SER A 93 -8.17 4.77 -20.69
CA SER A 93 -9.00 3.57 -20.44
C SER A 93 -8.74 3.00 -19.05
N THR A 94 -7.47 2.97 -18.65
CA THR A 94 -7.04 2.60 -17.30
C THR A 94 -7.63 3.50 -16.22
N HIS A 95 -7.73 4.81 -16.49
CA HIS A 95 -8.33 5.75 -15.56
C HIS A 95 -9.80 5.43 -15.29
N ILE A 96 -10.59 5.16 -16.35
CA ILE A 96 -12.01 4.82 -16.22
C ILE A 96 -12.21 3.56 -15.35
N LEU A 97 -11.45 2.49 -15.64
CA LEU A 97 -11.54 1.24 -14.87
C LEU A 97 -11.15 1.44 -13.39
N ARG A 98 -10.11 2.25 -13.13
CA ARG A 98 -9.69 2.58 -11.77
C ARG A 98 -10.72 3.41 -11.03
N GLU A 99 -11.32 4.42 -11.67
CA GLU A 99 -12.36 5.24 -11.04
C GLU A 99 -13.58 4.38 -10.70
N ASN A 100 -13.98 3.43 -11.55
CA ASN A 100 -15.08 2.50 -11.21
C ASN A 100 -14.81 1.71 -9.91
N VAL A 101 -13.61 1.14 -9.76
CA VAL A 101 -13.23 0.41 -8.52
C VAL A 101 -13.16 1.35 -7.32
N LYS A 102 -12.63 2.55 -7.52
CA LYS A 102 -12.50 3.58 -6.49
C LYS A 102 -13.87 4.06 -6.01
N ASP A 103 -14.82 4.27 -6.91
CA ASP A 103 -16.19 4.66 -6.60
C ASP A 103 -16.93 3.57 -5.84
N ILE A 104 -16.73 2.30 -6.21
CA ILE A 104 -17.26 1.15 -5.45
C ILE A 104 -16.71 1.17 -4.03
N ARG A 105 -15.38 1.29 -3.86
CA ARG A 105 -14.74 1.37 -2.55
C ARG A 105 -15.31 2.53 -1.74
N ASP A 106 -15.35 3.72 -2.32
CA ASP A 106 -15.63 4.97 -1.61
C ASP A 106 -17.06 5.07 -1.09
N LYS A 107 -18.00 4.28 -1.63
CA LYS A 107 -19.38 4.11 -1.09
C LYS A 107 -19.41 3.59 0.34
N TYR A 108 -18.43 2.79 0.74
CA TYR A 108 -18.41 2.18 2.07
C TYR A 108 -17.76 3.07 3.14
N TYR A 109 -17.13 4.18 2.74
CA TYR A 109 -16.41 5.06 3.65
C TYR A 109 -17.06 6.44 3.74
N GLY A 110 -17.33 6.89 4.95
CA GLY A 110 -17.60 8.30 5.18
C GLY A 110 -17.70 8.65 6.65
N TYR A 111 -18.01 9.90 6.93
CA TYR A 111 -18.08 10.41 8.30
C TYR A 111 -19.46 10.19 8.93
N ASN A 112 -20.45 9.79 8.13
CA ASN A 112 -21.77 9.43 8.62
C ASN A 112 -21.69 8.09 9.39
N PRO A 113 -22.21 8.00 10.63
CA PRO A 113 -22.23 6.75 11.40
C PRO A 113 -23.01 5.61 10.71
N ASN A 114 -23.90 5.94 9.76
CA ASN A 114 -24.64 4.96 8.95
C ASN A 114 -23.77 4.28 7.88
N LEU A 115 -22.58 4.81 7.59
CA LEU A 115 -21.63 4.16 6.70
C LEU A 115 -20.80 3.14 7.48
N ILE A 116 -20.48 2.04 6.80
CA ILE A 116 -19.83 0.89 7.42
C ILE A 116 -18.42 1.26 7.90
N CYS A 117 -17.69 2.02 7.09
CA CYS A 117 -16.32 2.43 7.36
C CYS A 117 -16.21 3.92 7.66
N ASN A 118 -15.42 4.24 8.68
CA ASN A 118 -15.09 5.63 9.00
C ASN A 118 -14.25 6.26 7.87
N GLY A 119 -14.64 7.46 7.44
CA GLY A 119 -13.97 8.22 6.40
C GLY A 119 -12.48 8.48 6.65
N LYS A 120 -12.02 8.46 7.91
CA LYS A 120 -10.60 8.57 8.26
C LYS A 120 -9.74 7.51 7.57
N TYR A 121 -10.30 6.32 7.31
CA TYR A 121 -9.58 5.23 6.67
C TYR A 121 -9.31 5.45 5.17
N LYS A 122 -9.96 6.43 4.52
CA LYS A 122 -9.62 6.81 3.14
C LYS A 122 -8.20 7.36 2.99
N TYR A 123 -7.60 7.83 4.09
CA TYR A 123 -6.30 8.47 4.14
C TYR A 123 -5.20 7.59 4.74
N LEU A 124 -5.44 6.27 4.84
CA LEU A 124 -4.42 5.33 5.27
C LEU A 124 -3.23 5.38 4.30
N LYS A 125 -2.02 5.38 4.85
CA LYS A 125 -0.83 5.23 4.03
C LYS A 125 -0.62 3.75 3.76
N TYR A 126 -0.62 3.37 2.50
CA TYR A 126 -0.45 1.96 2.11
C TYR A 126 0.88 1.38 2.61
N GLU A 127 1.93 2.21 2.68
CA GLU A 127 3.25 1.83 3.18
C GLU A 127 3.23 1.39 4.65
N GLU A 128 2.24 1.83 5.42
CA GLU A 128 2.03 1.47 6.83
C GLU A 128 1.30 0.13 6.99
N LYS A 129 0.76 -0.46 5.90
CA LYS A 129 0.02 -1.74 5.89
C LYS A 129 0.75 -2.85 6.64
N GLN A 130 2.03 -3.04 6.35
CA GLN A 130 2.81 -4.14 6.93
C GLN A 130 3.05 -3.95 8.43
N LEU A 131 3.29 -2.70 8.86
CA LEU A 131 3.44 -2.38 10.28
C LEU A 131 2.12 -2.54 11.02
N TYR A 132 1.01 -2.13 10.40
CA TYR A 132 -0.34 -2.35 10.92
C TYR A 132 -0.64 -3.85 11.12
N TYR A 133 -0.39 -4.68 10.11
CA TYR A 133 -0.59 -6.13 10.19
C TYR A 133 0.26 -6.78 11.26
N PHE A 134 1.52 -6.35 11.38
CA PHE A 134 2.39 -6.82 12.44
C PHE A 134 1.85 -6.49 13.83
N CYS A 135 1.38 -5.25 14.05
CA CYS A 135 0.74 -4.89 15.32
C CYS A 135 -0.47 -5.75 15.64
N GLU A 136 -1.36 -5.99 14.66
CA GLU A 136 -2.54 -6.81 14.87
C GLU A 136 -2.20 -8.25 15.26
N ASP A 137 -1.20 -8.84 14.60
CA ASP A 137 -0.79 -10.20 14.89
C ASP A 137 -0.11 -10.29 16.26
N ILE A 138 0.73 -9.32 16.64
CA ILE A 138 1.33 -9.26 17.97
C ILE A 138 0.27 -9.14 19.06
N ASP A 139 -0.73 -8.26 18.88
CA ASP A 139 -1.86 -8.12 19.81
C ASP A 139 -2.62 -9.45 19.98
N PHE A 140 -2.90 -10.14 18.86
CA PHE A 140 -3.59 -11.43 18.87
C PHE A 140 -2.76 -12.51 19.56
N ILE A 141 -1.45 -12.58 19.30
CA ILE A 141 -0.56 -13.55 19.92
C ILE A 141 -0.45 -13.28 21.43
N LYS A 142 -0.37 -12.02 21.87
CA LYS A 142 -0.40 -11.66 23.30
C LYS A 142 -1.68 -12.15 23.98
N GLU A 143 -2.83 -12.03 23.32
CA GLU A 143 -4.12 -12.52 23.84
C GLU A 143 -4.20 -14.05 23.89
N LYS A 144 -3.55 -14.73 22.94
CA LYS A 144 -3.64 -16.20 22.75
C LYS A 144 -2.39 -16.97 23.16
N VAL A 145 -1.47 -16.33 23.89
CA VAL A 145 -0.15 -16.89 24.18
C VAL A 145 -0.24 -18.26 24.84
N THR A 146 -1.15 -18.47 25.79
CA THR A 146 -1.32 -19.76 26.49
C THR A 146 -1.77 -20.89 25.57
N ASP A 147 -2.57 -20.58 24.55
CA ASP A 147 -3.06 -21.55 23.57
C ASP A 147 -1.97 -21.86 22.53
N ILE A 148 -1.21 -20.83 22.14
CA ILE A 148 -0.12 -20.93 21.15
C ILE A 148 1.09 -21.68 21.74
N GLU A 149 1.48 -21.39 22.98
CA GLU A 149 2.65 -21.98 23.65
C GLU A 149 2.69 -23.51 23.61
N VAL A 150 1.53 -24.15 23.69
CA VAL A 150 1.38 -25.62 23.71
C VAL A 150 0.99 -26.20 22.33
N SER A 151 0.83 -25.34 21.33
CA SER A 151 0.49 -25.72 19.97
C SER A 151 1.72 -26.30 19.26
N ASN A 152 1.53 -27.38 18.51
CA ASN A 152 2.47 -27.88 17.51
C ASN A 152 2.80 -26.82 16.43
N GLN A 153 1.98 -25.78 16.25
CA GLN A 153 2.21 -24.67 15.33
C GLN A 153 2.96 -23.49 15.96
N CYS A 154 3.30 -23.57 17.25
CA CYS A 154 3.95 -22.49 18.00
C CYS A 154 5.19 -21.96 17.27
N GLN A 155 6.08 -22.86 16.85
CA GLN A 155 7.32 -22.48 16.19
C GLN A 155 7.06 -21.82 14.83
N SER A 156 6.13 -22.38 14.04
CA SER A 156 5.72 -21.81 12.75
C SER A 156 5.21 -20.36 12.89
N ILE A 157 4.45 -20.07 13.95
CA ILE A 157 3.98 -18.71 14.24
C ILE A 157 5.15 -17.80 14.62
N ILE A 158 6.05 -18.25 15.51
CA ILE A 158 7.24 -17.48 15.91
C ILE A 158 8.11 -17.15 14.68
N ASP A 159 8.36 -18.14 13.82
CA ASP A 159 9.21 -17.97 12.64
C ASP A 159 8.60 -16.96 11.66
N GLU A 160 7.30 -17.07 11.39
CA GLU A 160 6.59 -16.17 10.47
C GLU A 160 6.59 -14.72 10.98
N ILE A 161 6.31 -14.50 12.27
CA ILE A 161 6.30 -13.17 12.87
C ILE A 161 7.70 -12.58 12.94
N SER A 162 8.70 -13.40 13.29
CA SER A 162 10.12 -12.98 13.28
C SER A 162 10.56 -12.54 11.88
N ARG A 163 10.20 -13.32 10.85
CA ARG A 163 10.48 -13.00 9.45
C ARG A 163 9.82 -11.67 9.02
N ARG A 164 8.59 -11.41 9.45
CA ARG A 164 7.90 -10.12 9.19
C ARG A 164 8.57 -8.96 9.91
N LYS A 165 9.00 -9.16 11.16
CA LYS A 165 9.70 -8.15 11.96
C LYS A 165 11.00 -7.71 11.28
N VAL A 166 11.82 -8.64 10.80
CA VAL A 166 13.08 -8.33 10.07
C VAL A 166 12.81 -7.42 8.87
N LYS A 167 11.81 -7.75 8.04
CA LYS A 167 11.41 -6.94 6.87
C LYS A 167 10.90 -5.53 7.25
N LEU A 168 10.33 -5.36 8.45
CA LEU A 168 9.88 -4.07 8.95
C LEU A 168 11.03 -3.24 9.53
N ILE A 169 12.01 -3.88 10.17
CA ILE A 169 13.23 -3.23 10.66
C ILE A 169 14.02 -2.63 9.50
N GLU A 170 14.12 -3.31 8.36
CA GLU A 170 14.72 -2.76 7.13
C GLU A 170 14.03 -1.46 6.66
N LYS A 171 12.77 -1.29 7.02
CA LYS A 171 11.95 -0.10 6.72
C LYS A 171 11.85 0.88 7.89
N LYS A 172 12.59 0.68 8.99
CA LYS A 172 12.51 1.51 10.20
C LYS A 172 12.68 3.01 9.90
N ASN A 173 13.67 3.36 9.07
CA ASN A 173 13.92 4.73 8.64
C ASN A 173 12.72 5.39 7.95
N PHE A 174 11.88 4.62 7.26
CA PHE A 174 10.66 5.15 6.63
C PHE A 174 9.65 5.61 7.70
N PHE A 175 9.50 4.82 8.77
CA PHE A 175 8.56 5.11 9.85
C PHE A 175 9.03 6.20 10.82
N GLU A 176 10.32 6.58 10.76
CA GLU A 176 10.94 7.59 11.62
C GLU A 176 11.28 8.90 10.89
N ARG A 177 10.93 9.02 9.60
CA ARG A 177 11.28 10.22 8.80
C ARG A 177 10.77 11.50 9.46
N GLY A 178 11.68 12.46 9.61
CA GLY A 178 11.39 13.73 10.26
C GLY A 178 11.35 13.67 11.79
N GLY A 179 11.92 12.63 12.40
CA GLY A 179 12.01 12.47 13.86
C GLY A 179 10.68 12.17 14.54
N LYS A 180 9.66 11.76 13.78
CA LYS A 180 8.31 11.47 14.29
C LYS A 180 8.05 9.98 14.28
N THR A 181 7.50 9.47 15.38
CA THR A 181 6.91 8.13 15.47
C THR A 181 5.72 8.05 14.51
N THR A 182 5.66 7.02 13.68
CA THR A 182 4.48 6.74 12.86
C THR A 182 3.41 6.09 13.73
N GLN A 183 2.39 6.87 14.08
CA GLN A 183 1.21 6.39 14.80
C GLN A 183 0.14 5.94 13.78
N ILE A 184 -0.18 4.64 13.76
CA ILE A 184 -1.14 4.05 12.83
C ILE A 184 -2.54 3.99 13.46
N THR A 185 -2.61 3.52 14.70
CA THR A 185 -3.83 3.53 15.53
C THR A 185 -3.47 4.05 16.92
N ASP A 186 -4.42 4.19 17.82
CA ASP A 186 -4.16 4.47 19.24
C ASP A 186 -3.20 3.46 19.89
N LYS A 187 -3.19 2.21 19.41
CA LYS A 187 -2.40 1.10 19.97
C LYS A 187 -1.20 0.66 19.13
N CYS A 188 -1.12 1.07 17.86
CA CYS A 188 -0.08 0.64 16.94
C CYS A 188 0.79 1.81 16.48
N ASN A 189 2.10 1.68 16.71
CA ASN A 189 3.12 2.57 16.17
C ASN A 189 4.43 1.82 15.94
N ASN A 190 5.41 2.49 15.34
CA ASN A 190 6.68 1.83 14.97
C ASN A 190 7.58 1.42 16.14
N LYS A 191 7.31 1.84 17.38
CA LYS A 191 8.07 1.40 18.56
C LYS A 191 7.84 -0.09 18.88
N ILE A 192 6.77 -0.69 18.36
CA ILE A 192 6.55 -2.13 18.46
C ILE A 192 7.70 -2.95 17.87
N LEU A 193 8.48 -2.36 16.94
CA LEU A 193 9.65 -3.01 16.37
C LEU A 193 10.81 -3.13 17.35
N ASP A 194 10.83 -2.29 18.39
CA ASP A 194 11.83 -2.31 19.47
C ASP A 194 11.46 -3.31 20.58
N GLU A 195 10.21 -3.80 20.63
CA GLU A 195 9.79 -4.82 21.59
C GLU A 195 10.52 -6.14 21.34
N THR A 196 10.95 -6.84 22.40
CA THR A 196 11.52 -8.17 22.27
C THR A 196 10.48 -9.15 21.73
N PHE A 197 10.83 -9.87 20.66
CA PHE A 197 10.02 -10.95 20.10
C PHE A 197 10.95 -12.11 19.69
N PRO A 198 10.58 -13.38 19.97
CA PRO A 198 9.40 -13.80 20.73
C PRO A 198 9.47 -13.38 22.20
N PHE A 199 8.30 -13.21 22.85
CA PHE A 199 8.18 -12.87 24.28
C PHE A 199 7.71 -14.07 25.13
N PHE A 200 7.65 -15.25 24.52
CA PHE A 200 7.28 -16.52 25.12
C PHE A 200 8.04 -17.65 24.41
N GLU A 201 8.04 -18.85 24.99
CA GLU A 201 8.71 -20.02 24.43
C GLU A 201 7.70 -21.14 24.15
N CYS A 202 7.95 -21.91 23.08
CA CYS A 202 7.15 -23.08 22.76
C CYS A 202 7.44 -24.21 23.74
N LYS A 203 6.39 -24.81 24.30
CA LYS A 203 6.49 -25.97 25.20
C LYS A 203 6.50 -27.25 24.37
N SER A 204 7.49 -28.11 24.59
CA SER A 204 7.47 -29.44 23.95
C SER A 204 6.31 -30.26 24.51
N ASN A 205 5.58 -30.94 23.63
CA ASN A 205 4.48 -31.83 24.00
C ASN A 205 4.97 -33.23 24.40
N ASP A 206 6.17 -33.35 24.99
CA ASP A 206 6.78 -34.65 25.36
C ASP A 206 6.10 -35.35 26.57
N LYS A 207 4.87 -34.94 26.95
CA LYS A 207 4.18 -35.45 28.14
C LYS A 207 2.72 -35.87 27.93
N ARG A 208 2.37 -36.38 26.75
CA ARG A 208 1.07 -37.07 26.57
C ARG A 208 1.14 -38.54 26.15
N GLU A 209 2.31 -39.09 25.91
CA GLU A 209 2.51 -40.54 25.70
C GLU A 209 3.52 -41.10 26.71
N SER A 210 3.11 -41.27 27.96
CA SER A 210 3.78 -42.25 28.87
C SER A 210 2.95 -42.65 30.08
N VAL A 211 1.69 -42.22 30.20
CA VAL A 211 0.78 -42.72 31.24
C VAL A 211 -0.11 -43.82 30.67
N PHE A 212 0.47 -44.82 29.98
CA PHE A 212 -0.21 -46.08 29.62
C PHE A 212 0.78 -47.18 29.21
N SER A 213 1.95 -47.24 29.84
CA SER A 213 2.85 -48.40 29.68
C SER A 213 3.74 -48.58 30.90
N ALA A 214 3.12 -48.63 32.07
CA ALA A 214 3.73 -49.21 33.25
C ALA A 214 2.78 -50.31 33.75
N ASP A 215 2.75 -51.41 32.99
CA ASP A 215 2.38 -52.75 33.46
C ASP A 215 2.53 -53.72 32.29
N MET A 216 3.70 -54.36 32.23
CA MET A 216 3.92 -55.79 31.91
C MET A 216 5.42 -56.02 31.73
N GLU A 217 6.04 -56.29 32.88
CA GLU A 217 6.91 -57.43 33.15
C GLU A 217 7.59 -58.15 31.97
N SER A 218 8.93 -58.19 32.07
CA SER A 218 9.84 -59.32 31.78
C SER A 218 9.38 -60.39 30.80
N ASP A 219 10.12 -60.56 29.70
CA ASP A 219 10.96 -61.77 29.61
C ASP A 219 12.03 -61.71 28.52
N LYS A 220 13.18 -62.30 28.86
CA LYS A 220 14.38 -62.47 28.04
C LYS A 220 14.10 -63.52 26.95
N HIS A 221 14.69 -63.36 25.76
CA HIS A 221 15.49 -64.42 25.15
C HIS A 221 16.41 -63.93 24.03
N ALA A 222 17.59 -64.55 24.00
CA ALA A 222 18.72 -64.33 23.13
C ALA A 222 18.50 -64.82 21.69
N GLY A 223 19.24 -64.25 20.75
CA GLY A 223 19.35 -64.77 19.38
C GLY A 223 20.32 -63.95 18.54
N SER A 224 21.60 -64.32 18.57
CA SER A 224 22.61 -63.91 17.59
C SER A 224 22.27 -64.44 16.20
N HIS A 225 22.51 -63.69 15.13
CA HIS A 225 23.14 -64.20 13.90
C HIS A 225 23.69 -63.05 13.03
N GLN A 226 24.84 -63.34 12.43
CA GLN A 226 25.76 -62.50 11.65
C GLN A 226 25.39 -62.38 10.16
N LEU A 227 26.05 -61.38 9.51
CA LEU A 227 26.60 -61.34 8.12
C LEU A 227 25.56 -61.35 6.95
N GLU A 228 25.73 -60.69 5.80
CA GLU A 228 26.88 -60.14 5.07
C GLU A 228 26.39 -59.29 3.86
N LYS A 229 27.28 -58.43 3.31
CA LYS A 229 27.38 -57.95 1.90
C LYS A 229 26.22 -57.15 1.26
N GLY A 230 26.45 -56.05 0.52
CA GLY A 230 27.66 -55.40 0.06
C GLY A 230 27.34 -54.44 -1.11
N VAL A 231 28.21 -53.44 -1.32
CA VAL A 231 28.60 -52.77 -2.59
C VAL A 231 27.45 -52.08 -3.37
N GLY A 232 27.40 -50.76 -3.56
CA GLY A 232 28.45 -49.85 -4.06
C GLY A 232 28.22 -49.62 -5.56
N ASP A 233 27.88 -48.39 -5.98
CA ASP A 233 28.55 -47.70 -7.09
C ASP A 233 27.91 -46.32 -7.41
N HIS A 234 28.74 -45.30 -7.30
CA HIS A 234 28.64 -43.96 -7.90
C HIS A 234 29.26 -44.01 -9.30
N LEU A 235 28.78 -43.21 -10.26
CA LEU A 235 29.48 -42.63 -11.43
C LEU A 235 28.49 -41.68 -12.14
N ALA A 236 28.63 -40.35 -12.09
CA ALA A 236 29.54 -39.47 -12.84
C ALA A 236 29.17 -39.26 -14.33
N SER A 237 28.91 -37.98 -14.68
CA SER A 237 28.70 -37.44 -16.03
C SER A 237 29.89 -37.60 -16.97
N PRO A 238 29.68 -37.37 -18.28
CA PRO A 238 30.69 -36.76 -19.14
C PRO A 238 30.24 -35.43 -19.77
N SER A 239 31.26 -34.62 -20.05
CA SER A 239 31.31 -33.33 -20.75
C SER A 239 31.69 -33.52 -22.24
N GLY A 240 31.38 -32.53 -23.08
CA GLY A 240 31.88 -32.31 -24.46
C GLY A 240 30.88 -31.44 -25.25
N GLU A 241 31.07 -30.14 -25.47
CA GLU A 241 32.03 -29.36 -26.29
C GLU A 241 31.61 -29.16 -27.78
N PHE A 242 31.34 -27.88 -28.12
CA PHE A 242 31.42 -27.08 -29.37
C PHE A 242 31.29 -27.67 -30.79
N ILE A 243 30.53 -26.98 -31.67
CA ILE A 243 30.86 -26.31 -32.98
C ILE A 243 29.56 -25.59 -33.47
N LYS A 244 29.45 -24.24 -33.48
CA LYS A 244 29.81 -23.20 -34.48
C LYS A 244 28.73 -22.87 -35.55
N GLU A 245 28.39 -21.57 -35.55
CA GLU A 245 27.70 -20.67 -36.48
C GLU A 245 27.68 -21.00 -37.98
N GLU A 246 26.58 -20.59 -38.63
CA GLU A 246 26.60 -20.03 -39.99
C GLU A 246 25.57 -18.88 -40.11
N GLN A 247 26.06 -17.65 -40.29
CA GLN A 247 25.30 -16.48 -40.75
C GLN A 247 25.59 -16.31 -42.25
N VAL A 248 24.54 -16.09 -43.07
CA VAL A 248 24.68 -15.62 -44.45
C VAL A 248 23.86 -14.35 -44.66
N SER A 249 24.50 -13.43 -45.36
CA SER A 249 24.30 -11.99 -45.50
C SER A 249 23.24 -11.54 -46.52
N PHE A 250 22.74 -10.32 -46.26
CA PHE A 250 22.38 -9.21 -47.15
C PHE A 250 22.31 -9.41 -48.67
N ALA A 251 21.19 -8.93 -49.26
CA ALA A 251 21.17 -8.25 -50.56
C ALA A 251 20.05 -7.21 -50.61
N ASN A 252 20.39 -6.01 -51.06
CA ASN A 252 19.51 -4.88 -51.38
C ASN A 252 19.96 -4.37 -52.78
N PRO A 253 19.08 -3.99 -53.71
CA PRO A 253 19.50 -3.25 -54.89
C PRO A 253 19.01 -1.79 -54.89
N GLU A 254 19.88 -0.96 -55.43
CA GLU A 254 19.83 0.49 -55.59
C GLU A 254 18.75 1.02 -56.54
N GLY A 255 18.45 2.31 -56.42
CA GLY A 255 18.54 3.21 -57.58
C GLY A 255 17.26 3.89 -58.07
N ARG A 256 17.05 5.16 -57.69
CA ARG A 256 16.74 6.24 -58.64
C ARG A 256 16.95 7.63 -58.04
N THR A 257 17.86 8.37 -58.68
CA THR A 257 18.06 9.82 -58.60
C THR A 257 16.83 10.58 -59.08
N ASN A 258 16.51 11.72 -58.46
CA ASN A 258 16.03 12.93 -59.14
C ASN A 258 16.18 14.15 -58.22
N ASN A 259 16.84 15.18 -58.75
CA ASN A 259 17.17 16.45 -58.10
C ASN A 259 15.92 17.35 -58.00
N VAL A 260 15.59 17.86 -56.80
CA VAL A 260 14.72 19.05 -56.63
C VAL A 260 15.21 19.91 -55.45
N SER A 261 15.65 21.12 -55.79
CA SER A 261 15.84 22.40 -55.07
C SER A 261 16.01 22.49 -53.53
N PRO A 262 16.98 23.31 -53.04
CA PRO A 262 17.28 23.52 -51.61
C PRO A 262 16.37 24.57 -50.92
N ILE A 263 15.05 24.47 -51.10
CA ILE A 263 14.08 25.44 -50.50
C ILE A 263 13.23 24.80 -49.38
N ASN A 264 13.23 23.47 -49.23
CA ASN A 264 12.36 22.79 -48.27
C ASN A 264 12.97 22.52 -46.87
N ASP A 265 14.28 22.71 -46.67
CA ASP A 265 14.93 22.40 -45.38
C ASP A 265 14.94 23.57 -44.38
N ILE A 266 14.49 24.77 -44.78
CA ILE A 266 14.44 25.95 -43.89
C ILE A 266 13.02 26.19 -43.32
N ILE A 267 12.00 25.48 -43.81
CA ILE A 267 10.60 25.67 -43.39
C ILE A 267 10.17 24.66 -42.31
N SER A 268 10.96 23.61 -42.03
CA SER A 268 10.54 22.55 -41.10
C SER A 268 10.93 22.76 -39.62
N VAL A 269 11.70 23.79 -39.26
CA VAL A 269 12.21 23.97 -37.87
C VAL A 269 11.71 25.27 -37.21
N SER A 270 11.23 26.25 -37.97
CA SER A 270 10.84 27.57 -37.44
C SER A 270 9.34 27.73 -37.15
N ILE A 271 8.48 26.95 -37.81
CA ILE A 271 7.02 27.01 -37.60
C ILE A 271 6.57 26.54 -36.20
N PRO A 272 7.10 25.45 -35.60
CA PRO A 272 6.62 25.02 -34.29
C PRO A 272 6.99 26.01 -33.17
N ILE A 273 8.10 26.74 -33.29
CA ILE A 273 8.55 27.70 -32.28
C ILE A 273 7.65 28.93 -32.25
N LEU A 274 7.27 29.46 -33.43
CA LEU A 274 6.40 30.63 -33.49
C LEU A 274 4.98 30.32 -32.99
N VAL A 275 4.46 29.12 -33.28
CA VAL A 275 3.16 28.67 -32.77
C VAL A 275 3.18 28.54 -31.24
N VAL A 276 4.23 27.96 -30.67
CA VAL A 276 4.40 27.85 -29.21
C VAL A 276 4.55 29.22 -28.54
N CYS A 277 5.28 30.16 -29.15
CA CYS A 277 5.44 31.51 -28.62
C CYS A 277 4.12 32.29 -28.61
N VAL A 278 3.33 32.23 -29.69
CA VAL A 278 2.01 32.89 -29.75
C VAL A 278 1.03 32.26 -28.76
N PHE A 279 1.02 30.92 -28.64
CA PHE A 279 0.16 30.23 -27.68
C PHE A 279 0.54 30.56 -26.22
N SER A 280 1.85 30.68 -25.94
CA SER A 280 2.35 31.08 -24.61
C SER A 280 1.98 32.52 -24.27
N PHE A 281 2.05 33.44 -25.24
CA PHE A 281 1.62 34.83 -25.08
C PHE A 281 0.11 34.94 -24.83
N LEU A 282 -0.71 34.15 -25.55
CA LEU A 282 -2.16 34.11 -25.34
C LEU A 282 -2.52 33.56 -23.95
N ILE A 283 -1.88 32.47 -23.49
CA ILE A 283 -2.11 31.94 -22.14
C ILE A 283 -1.66 32.95 -21.07
N TYR A 284 -0.54 33.64 -21.27
CA TYR A 284 -0.05 34.65 -20.34
C TYR A 284 -1.01 35.86 -20.23
N ASN A 285 -1.57 36.32 -21.35
CA ASN A 285 -2.38 37.54 -21.39
C ASN A 285 -3.87 37.28 -21.10
N PHE A 286 -4.41 36.11 -21.48
CA PHE A 286 -5.84 35.79 -21.36
C PHE A 286 -6.19 34.85 -20.19
N THR A 287 -5.21 34.33 -19.45
CA THR A 287 -5.47 33.52 -18.25
C THR A 287 -5.12 34.32 -16.99
N PRO A 288 -5.98 34.39 -15.96
CA PRO A 288 -5.73 35.20 -14.75
C PRO A 288 -4.72 34.51 -13.79
N PHE A 289 -3.64 33.95 -14.32
CA PHE A 289 -2.57 33.33 -13.53
C PHE A 289 -1.55 34.34 -13.01
N GLY A 290 -1.33 35.47 -13.69
CA GLY A 290 -0.36 36.50 -13.26
C GLY A 290 -0.67 37.07 -11.86
N SER A 291 -1.94 37.44 -11.61
CA SER A 291 -2.35 37.99 -10.31
C SER A 291 -2.42 36.95 -9.19
N LYS A 292 -2.67 35.68 -9.52
CA LYS A 292 -2.72 34.57 -8.56
C LYS A 292 -1.32 34.07 -8.17
N LEU A 293 -0.38 34.03 -9.10
CA LEU A 293 1.00 33.62 -8.83
C LEU A 293 1.71 34.64 -7.94
N GLN A 294 1.51 35.93 -8.19
CA GLN A 294 2.06 37.00 -7.34
C GLN A 294 1.46 36.95 -5.92
N LYS A 295 0.15 36.69 -5.79
CA LYS A 295 -0.49 36.44 -4.48
C LYS A 295 0.06 35.18 -3.78
N PHE A 296 0.36 34.13 -4.53
CA PHE A 296 0.93 32.89 -3.99
C PHE A 296 2.37 33.08 -3.50
N LEU A 297 3.19 33.86 -4.24
CA LEU A 297 4.55 34.20 -3.85
C LEU A 297 4.58 35.16 -2.65
N LYS A 298 3.70 36.18 -2.62
CA LYS A 298 3.58 37.12 -1.49
C LYS A 298 3.07 36.44 -0.21
N ARG A 299 2.13 35.49 -0.34
CA ARG A 299 1.67 34.66 0.80
C ARG A 299 2.77 33.75 1.37
N LYS A 300 3.82 33.44 0.59
CA LYS A 300 4.95 32.60 1.03
C LYS A 300 6.09 33.41 1.66
N SER A 301 6.22 34.71 1.35
CA SER A 301 7.17 35.61 2.00
C SER A 301 6.72 36.07 3.40
N ASP A 302 5.41 36.20 3.63
CA ASP A 302 4.88 36.69 4.91
C ASP A 302 4.88 35.63 6.05
N ILE A 303 5.34 34.40 5.80
CA ILE A 303 5.33 33.29 6.78
C ILE A 303 6.73 33.01 7.37
N ARG A 304 7.75 33.83 7.10
CA ARG A 304 9.08 33.67 7.73
C ARG A 304 9.69 34.98 8.22
N VAL A 305 9.12 35.60 9.25
CA VAL A 305 9.88 36.38 10.23
C VAL A 305 9.10 36.36 11.55
N ASN A 306 9.50 35.49 12.47
CA ASN A 306 9.36 35.71 13.91
C ASN A 306 10.16 34.65 14.67
N GLN A 307 11.45 34.93 14.84
CA GLN A 307 12.26 34.32 15.90
C GLN A 307 13.50 35.19 16.14
N GLY A 308 13.61 35.77 17.34
CA GLY A 308 14.82 36.45 17.83
C GLY A 308 14.54 37.79 18.52
N ASP A 309 14.76 37.83 19.83
CA ASP A 309 14.40 38.86 20.79
C ASP A 309 15.29 40.13 20.81
N HIS A 310 14.69 41.22 21.34
CA HIS A 310 15.26 42.30 22.19
C HIS A 310 15.87 43.60 21.57
N PRO A 311 15.81 44.76 22.30
CA PRO A 311 14.90 45.86 21.97
C PRO A 311 15.60 47.23 21.72
N ILE A 312 14.97 48.15 20.96
CA ILE A 312 15.30 49.58 21.01
C ILE A 312 14.03 50.44 20.98
N SER A 313 14.02 51.39 21.92
CA SER A 313 13.02 52.38 22.33
C SER A 313 12.54 53.38 21.25
N PRO A 314 11.47 54.17 21.56
CA PRO A 314 10.53 54.73 20.60
C PRO A 314 10.83 56.18 20.20
N LEU A 315 10.42 56.61 18.99
CA LEU A 315 10.20 58.02 18.71
C LEU A 315 9.27 58.27 17.51
N LEU A 316 8.26 59.09 17.80
CA LEU A 316 7.25 59.77 17.00
C LEU A 316 7.67 60.20 15.59
N ALA A 317 6.74 60.11 14.63
CA ALA A 317 6.35 61.24 13.79
C ALA A 317 5.04 60.95 13.01
N ASP A 318 4.09 61.85 13.23
CA ASP A 318 2.76 62.01 12.66
C ASP A 318 2.69 62.23 11.13
N THR A 319 1.44 62.33 10.66
CA THR A 319 0.89 63.00 9.46
C THR A 319 0.52 62.07 8.28
N SER A 320 -0.63 62.20 7.58
CA SER A 320 -1.76 63.14 7.63
C SER A 320 -2.96 62.61 6.83
N ASN A 321 -4.16 63.04 7.22
CA ASN A 321 -5.49 62.94 6.60
C ASN A 321 -5.57 63.05 5.05
N TYR A 322 -6.54 62.38 4.42
CA TYR A 322 -7.79 63.00 3.94
C TYR A 322 -8.82 61.96 3.45
N GLU A 323 -10.09 62.29 3.65
CA GLU A 323 -11.31 61.50 3.43
C GLU A 323 -11.67 61.29 1.95
N ASP A 324 -12.44 60.23 1.67
CA ASP A 324 -13.65 60.39 0.84
C ASP A 324 -14.76 59.40 1.26
N ILE A 325 -15.99 59.86 1.09
CA ILE A 325 -17.20 59.64 1.90
C ILE A 325 -18.23 58.72 1.21
N TYR A 326 -18.90 57.85 2.01
CA TYR A 326 -20.28 57.26 1.88
C TYR A 326 -20.66 56.41 0.64
N SER A 327 -21.63 55.47 0.63
CA SER A 327 -22.64 54.88 1.55
C SER A 327 -22.90 53.43 1.03
N ASP A 328 -23.52 52.45 1.68
CA ASP A 328 -24.77 52.43 2.44
C ASP A 328 -24.88 51.13 3.28
N ASN A 329 -25.51 51.29 4.45
CA ASN A 329 -26.41 50.36 5.15
C ASN A 329 -26.16 48.85 5.10
N VAL A 330 -25.76 48.25 6.24
CA VAL A 330 -26.62 47.28 6.95
C VAL A 330 -26.31 47.31 8.46
N GLN A 331 -27.33 47.61 9.25
CA GLN A 331 -27.33 47.57 10.70
C GLN A 331 -27.56 46.14 11.21
N TYR A 332 -26.66 45.61 12.04
CA TYR A 332 -26.97 44.48 12.93
C TYR A 332 -26.47 44.80 14.34
N ASN A 333 -27.40 45.14 15.23
CA ASN A 333 -27.18 45.19 16.67
C ASN A 333 -27.38 43.77 17.24
N ILE A 334 -26.34 43.17 17.81
CA ILE A 334 -26.50 42.11 18.80
C ILE A 334 -25.56 42.44 19.97
N SER A 335 -26.16 42.91 21.05
CA SER A 335 -25.50 43.19 22.33
C SER A 335 -25.27 41.90 23.12
N TYR A 336 -24.04 41.67 23.56
CA TYR A 336 -23.76 40.76 24.68
C TYR A 336 -23.52 41.62 25.92
N GLN A 337 -24.39 41.48 26.93
CA GLN A 337 -24.03 41.81 28.31
C GLN A 337 -24.13 40.52 29.13
N ASN A 338 -22.99 40.16 29.72
CA ASN A 338 -22.92 39.34 30.92
C ASN A 338 -23.29 40.22 32.11
N VAL A 339 -24.21 39.77 32.97
CA VAL A 339 -24.06 39.53 34.42
C VAL A 339 -25.30 38.74 34.86
#